data_AF-A0A7K1SP71-F1
#
_entry.id   AF-A0A7K1SP71-F1
#
_cell.length_a   1.000
_cell.length_b   1.000
_cell.length_c   1.000
_cell.angle_alpha   90.00
_cell.angle_beta   90.00
_cell.angle_gamma   90.00
#
_symmetry.space_group_name_H-M   'P 1'
#
loop_
_entity.id
_entity.type
_entity.pdbx_description
1 polymer ?
#
loop_
_entity_poly.entity_id
_entity_poly.type
_entity_poly.pdbx_seq_one_letter_code
_entity_poly.pdbx_strand_id
1 'polypeptide(L)'
;MRSYWRLPVGLLLLAGGVIIVMYIRAKIGRESEEKYLTTLKKNITLSSRSFPPNGDIPVDCSCRGKGISPALMWEIDASVAQSYVILTTDYDVPTPAFPVFNLSHWVIYNLPASVRSIPEAVSSEQMRMLGGKLGKNSMGNPAFIAACPPAGRHAYIFRIYALDRMLSFTTVPDKHMLLDAMNGHVLGYGELTGYFE
;
A
#
# COMPACT_ATOMS: atom_id res chain seq x y z
N MET A 1 -11.01 3.46 50.84
CA MET A 1 -11.33 4.80 50.30
C MET A 1 -10.59 4.97 48.97
N ARG A 2 -11.32 5.01 47.85
CA ARG A 2 -10.75 4.97 46.48
C ARG A 2 -10.19 6.33 46.08
N SER A 3 -8.93 6.33 45.64
CA SER A 3 -8.22 7.47 45.06
C SER A 3 -8.70 7.73 43.63
N TYR A 4 -9.15 8.95 43.35
CA TYR A 4 -9.56 9.40 42.03
C TYR A 4 -8.33 9.81 41.22
N TRP A 5 -8.08 9.09 40.13
CA TRP A 5 -7.11 9.47 39.09
C TRP A 5 -7.68 10.68 38.33
N ARG A 6 -7.41 11.90 38.79
CA ARG A 6 -7.68 13.13 38.02
C ARG A 6 -6.56 13.30 37.00
N LEU A 7 -6.76 12.79 35.78
CA LEU A 7 -5.96 13.23 34.64
C LEU A 7 -6.15 14.75 34.51
N PRO A 8 -5.07 15.55 34.49
CA PRO A 8 -5.21 16.99 34.32
C PRO A 8 -5.81 17.26 32.95
N VAL A 9 -6.87 18.08 32.90
CA VAL A 9 -7.62 18.42 31.68
C VAL A 9 -6.70 18.85 30.52
N GLY A 10 -5.57 19.50 30.83
CA GLY A 10 -4.55 19.87 29.84
C GLY A 10 -3.91 18.70 29.09
N LEU A 11 -3.75 17.53 29.73
CA LEU A 11 -3.19 16.33 29.09
C LEU A 11 -4.18 15.69 28.11
N LEU A 12 -5.48 15.74 28.41
CA LEU A 12 -6.55 15.26 27.53
C LEU A 12 -6.72 16.15 26.29
N LEU A 13 -6.60 17.48 26.45
CA LEU A 13 -6.65 18.42 25.32
C LEU A 13 -5.45 18.25 24.38
N LEU A 14 -4.25 18.00 24.92
CA LEU A 14 -3.07 17.71 24.10
C LEU A 14 -3.20 16.39 23.33
N ALA A 15 -3.68 15.33 23.97
CA ALA A 15 -3.91 14.04 23.30
C ALA A 15 -4.97 14.14 22.20
N GLY A 16 -6.07 14.85 22.43
CA GLY A 16 -7.08 15.12 21.40
C GLY A 16 -6.53 15.92 20.22
N GLY A 17 -5.71 16.94 20.48
CA GLY A 17 -5.04 17.73 19.45
C GLY A 17 -4.12 16.88 18.56
N VAL A 18 -3.34 15.97 19.14
CA VAL A 18 -2.45 15.06 18.38
C VAL A 18 -3.26 14.15 17.44
N ILE A 19 -4.34 13.55 17.94
CA ILE A 19 -5.20 12.65 17.15
C ILE A 19 -5.84 13.39 15.97
N ILE A 20 -6.31 14.62 16.17
CA ILE A 20 -6.86 15.46 15.10
C ILE A 20 -5.80 15.77 14.05
N VAL A 21 -4.57 16.10 14.47
CA VAL A 21 -3.46 16.34 13.53
C VAL A 21 -3.14 15.07 12.72
N MET A 22 -3.15 13.89 13.35
CA MET A 22 -2.96 12.62 12.65
C MET A 22 -4.07 12.35 11.65
N TYR A 23 -5.34 12.54 12.02
CA TYR A 23 -6.49 12.44 11.13
C TYR A 23 -6.34 13.36 9.90
N ILE A 24 -6.04 14.64 10.12
CA ILE A 24 -5.84 15.62 9.05
C ILE A 24 -4.68 15.19 8.14
N ARG A 25 -3.56 14.76 8.70
CA ARG A 25 -2.39 14.29 7.93
C ARG A 25 -2.71 13.07 7.08
N ALA A 26 -3.40 12.07 7.64
CA ALA A 26 -3.82 10.88 6.90
C ALA A 26 -4.71 11.25 5.71
N LYS A 27 -5.71 12.10 5.96
CA LYS A 27 -6.63 12.61 4.93
C LYS A 27 -5.91 13.38 3.83
N ILE A 28 -5.07 14.35 4.19
CA ILE A 28 -4.26 15.12 3.21
C ILE A 28 -3.35 14.18 2.42
N GLY A 29 -2.74 13.19 3.07
CA GLY A 29 -1.89 12.21 2.40
C GLY A 29 -2.64 11.39 1.34
N ARG A 30 -3.87 10.96 1.67
CA ARG A 30 -4.76 10.26 0.72
C ARG A 30 -5.17 11.16 -0.44
N GLU A 31 -5.65 12.37 -0.13
CA GLU A 31 -6.10 13.34 -1.14
C GLU A 31 -4.97 13.75 -2.09
N SER A 32 -3.74 13.93 -1.56
CA SER A 32 -2.57 14.23 -2.37
C SER A 32 -2.24 13.11 -3.37
N GLU A 33 -2.35 11.85 -2.95
CA GLU A 33 -2.12 10.71 -3.82
C GLU A 33 -3.25 10.54 -4.84
N GLU A 34 -4.51 10.67 -4.44
CA GLU A 34 -5.66 10.66 -5.35
C GLU A 34 -5.54 11.76 -6.42
N LYS A 35 -5.16 12.98 -6.01
CA LYS A 35 -4.88 14.08 -6.93
C LYS A 35 -3.74 13.75 -7.88
N TYR A 36 -2.66 13.15 -7.41
CA TYR A 36 -1.57 12.70 -8.27
C TYR A 36 -2.05 11.68 -9.31
N LEU A 37 -2.86 10.70 -8.90
CA LEU A 37 -3.43 9.70 -9.82
C LEU A 37 -4.30 10.32 -10.92
N THR A 38 -5.00 11.43 -10.67
CA THR A 38 -5.78 12.12 -11.72
C THR A 38 -4.91 12.72 -12.83
N THR A 39 -3.62 12.91 -12.58
CA THR A 39 -2.66 13.38 -13.60
C THR A 39 -2.11 12.25 -14.46
N LEU A 40 -2.32 11.00 -14.07
CA LEU A 40 -1.76 9.82 -14.70
C LEU A 40 -2.79 9.13 -15.60
N LYS A 41 -2.30 8.43 -16.62
CA LYS A 41 -3.15 7.60 -17.48
C LYS A 41 -3.46 6.27 -16.79
N LYS A 42 -4.75 5.96 -16.59
CA LYS A 42 -5.21 4.65 -16.10
C LYS A 42 -5.33 3.68 -17.27
N ASN A 43 -4.26 2.95 -17.58
CA ASN A 43 -4.16 2.04 -18.75
C ASN A 43 -3.49 0.69 -18.40
N ILE A 44 -3.43 0.34 -17.12
CA ILE A 44 -3.00 -0.97 -16.67
C ILE A 44 -4.21 -1.66 -16.05
N THR A 45 -4.53 -2.83 -16.58
CA THR A 45 -5.53 -3.72 -15.97
C THR A 45 -4.82 -4.56 -14.93
N LEU A 46 -5.01 -4.26 -13.64
CA LEU A 46 -4.50 -5.04 -12.52
C LEU A 46 -5.59 -5.99 -12.01
N SER A 47 -5.26 -7.25 -11.83
CA SER A 47 -6.19 -8.28 -11.34
C SER A 47 -5.49 -9.26 -10.40
N SER A 48 -6.30 -10.06 -9.69
CA SER A 48 -5.83 -11.11 -8.80
C SER A 48 -6.58 -12.40 -9.10
N ARG A 49 -5.88 -13.54 -9.00
CA ARG A 49 -6.50 -14.86 -8.96
C ARG A 49 -6.96 -15.25 -7.55
N SER A 50 -6.49 -14.54 -6.52
CA SER A 50 -6.84 -14.80 -5.12
C SER A 50 -8.20 -14.15 -4.75
N PHE A 51 -8.59 -13.04 -5.38
CA PHE A 51 -9.88 -12.37 -5.14
C PHE A 51 -10.35 -11.55 -6.36
N PRO A 52 -11.68 -11.36 -6.55
CA PRO A 52 -12.20 -10.50 -7.62
C PRO A 52 -12.07 -9.01 -7.24
N PRO A 53 -12.09 -8.08 -8.22
CA PRO A 53 -12.09 -6.65 -7.93
C PRO A 53 -13.22 -6.23 -7.00
N ASN A 54 -12.89 -5.45 -5.97
CA ASN A 54 -13.81 -5.04 -4.89
C ASN A 54 -14.41 -6.21 -4.08
N GLY A 55 -13.84 -7.41 -4.21
CA GLY A 55 -14.22 -8.59 -3.44
C GLY A 55 -13.45 -8.72 -2.12
N ASP A 56 -13.76 -9.81 -1.41
CA ASP A 56 -13.11 -10.12 -0.14
C ASP A 56 -11.74 -10.77 -0.38
N ILE A 57 -10.74 -10.27 0.35
CA ILE A 57 -9.41 -10.86 0.42
C ILE A 57 -9.51 -12.19 1.19
N PRO A 58 -8.88 -13.28 0.70
CA PRO A 58 -8.94 -14.56 1.38
C PRO A 58 -8.36 -14.50 2.79
N VAL A 59 -8.91 -15.31 3.70
CA VAL A 59 -8.42 -15.41 5.09
C VAL A 59 -6.93 -15.72 5.15
N ASP A 60 -6.39 -16.53 4.24
CA ASP A 60 -4.95 -16.84 4.19
C ASP A 60 -4.08 -15.60 3.92
N CYS A 61 -4.62 -14.57 3.27
CA CYS A 61 -3.92 -13.29 3.04
C CYS A 61 -4.06 -12.29 4.20
N SER A 62 -4.68 -12.71 5.31
CA SER A 62 -4.92 -11.89 6.50
C SER A 62 -4.15 -12.40 7.72
N CYS A 63 -4.15 -11.62 8.79
CA CYS A 63 -3.60 -12.03 10.09
C CYS A 63 -4.40 -13.16 10.77
N ARG A 64 -5.59 -13.50 10.24
CA ARG A 64 -6.41 -14.63 10.72
C ARG A 64 -6.06 -15.95 10.02
N GLY A 65 -5.23 -15.91 8.98
CA GLY A 65 -4.75 -17.07 8.25
C GLY A 65 -3.22 -17.11 8.20
N LYS A 66 -2.67 -17.51 7.04
CA LYS A 66 -1.21 -17.68 6.85
C LYS A 66 -0.42 -16.37 6.73
N GLY A 67 -1.09 -15.24 6.52
CA GLY A 67 -0.45 -13.93 6.29
C GLY A 67 0.34 -13.84 4.98
N ILE A 68 -0.11 -14.54 3.94
CA ILE A 68 0.58 -14.59 2.63
C ILE A 68 0.12 -13.48 1.69
N SER A 69 0.97 -13.04 0.76
CA SER A 69 0.58 -12.05 -0.26
C SER A 69 -0.38 -12.68 -1.28
N PRO A 70 -1.41 -11.96 -1.78
CA PRO A 70 -2.25 -12.45 -2.85
C PRO A 70 -1.48 -12.53 -4.17
N ALA A 71 -1.96 -13.36 -5.11
CA ALA A 71 -1.48 -13.33 -6.48
C ALA A 71 -1.87 -12.02 -7.17
N LEU A 72 -0.98 -11.43 -7.97
CA LEU A 72 -1.27 -10.25 -8.79
C LEU A 72 -0.88 -10.53 -10.24
N MET A 73 -1.66 -10.04 -11.19
CA MET A 73 -1.30 -10.05 -12.61
C MET A 73 -1.79 -8.78 -13.30
N TRP A 74 -1.10 -8.40 -14.36
CA TRP A 74 -1.43 -7.17 -15.06
C TRP A 74 -1.15 -7.20 -16.54
N GLU A 75 -1.97 -6.44 -17.26
CA GLU A 75 -1.86 -6.18 -18.69
C GLU A 75 -1.77 -4.67 -18.91
N ILE A 76 -1.00 -4.25 -19.91
CA ILE A 76 -0.81 -2.83 -20.27
C ILE A 76 -0.94 -2.66 -21.78
N ASP A 77 -1.72 -1.67 -22.18
CA ASP A 77 -1.97 -1.36 -23.59
C ASP A 77 -0.72 -0.67 -24.19
N ALA A 78 0.20 -1.49 -24.72
CA ALA A 78 1.43 -1.08 -25.41
C ALA A 78 2.31 -0.06 -24.64
N SER A 79 3.29 -0.56 -23.87
CA SER A 79 4.25 0.30 -23.18
C SER A 79 5.70 -0.07 -23.46
N VAL A 80 6.54 0.96 -23.58
CA VAL A 80 8.00 0.87 -23.50
C VAL A 80 8.48 0.87 -22.04
N ALA A 81 7.65 0.35 -21.13
CA ALA A 81 7.99 0.32 -19.70
C ALA A 81 9.30 -0.43 -19.52
N GLN A 82 10.17 0.09 -18.66
CA GLN A 82 11.38 -0.60 -18.23
C GLN A 82 11.13 -1.34 -16.92
N SER A 83 10.27 -0.79 -16.05
CA SER A 83 9.97 -1.42 -14.77
C SER A 83 8.55 -1.16 -14.27
N TYR A 84 8.13 -1.96 -13.29
CA TYR A 84 6.92 -1.76 -12.52
C TYR A 84 7.23 -1.48 -11.04
N VAL A 85 6.35 -0.67 -10.45
CA VAL A 85 6.24 -0.46 -9.00
C VAL A 85 4.86 -0.92 -8.56
N ILE A 86 4.77 -1.64 -7.45
CA ILE A 86 3.51 -2.01 -6.80
C ILE A 86 3.49 -1.48 -5.37
N LEU A 87 2.45 -0.72 -5.05
CA LEU A 87 2.20 -0.15 -3.72
C LEU A 87 0.84 -0.65 -3.23
N THR A 88 0.79 -1.21 -2.03
CA THR A 88 -0.48 -1.60 -1.38
C THR A 88 -0.70 -0.72 -0.17
N THR A 89 -1.84 -0.03 -0.12
CA THR A 89 -2.14 0.91 0.99
C THR A 89 -3.53 0.67 1.55
N ASP A 90 -3.63 0.66 2.88
CA ASP A 90 -4.87 0.75 3.65
C ASP A 90 -4.98 2.18 4.21
N TYR A 91 -6.01 2.90 3.77
CA TYR A 91 -6.28 4.28 4.21
C TYR A 91 -7.31 4.36 5.33
N ASP A 92 -7.80 3.22 5.79
CA ASP A 92 -8.90 3.11 6.72
C ASP A 92 -8.39 2.82 8.14
N VAL A 93 -7.08 2.98 8.43
CA VAL A 93 -6.52 2.67 9.75
C VAL A 93 -6.75 3.80 10.75
N PRO A 94 -7.32 3.54 11.94
CA PRO A 94 -7.75 2.24 12.48
C PRO A 94 -9.18 1.84 12.14
N THR A 95 -10.00 2.79 11.66
CA THR A 95 -11.36 2.53 11.16
C THR A 95 -11.64 3.38 9.92
N PRO A 96 -12.47 2.93 8.95
CA PRO A 96 -12.82 3.73 7.77
C PRO A 96 -13.50 5.06 8.10
N ALA A 97 -14.23 5.12 9.22
CA ALA A 97 -14.95 6.32 9.64
C ALA A 97 -14.02 7.38 10.26
N PHE A 98 -12.86 6.98 10.75
CA PHE A 98 -11.91 7.87 11.43
C PHE A 98 -10.46 7.43 11.21
N PRO A 99 -9.93 7.57 9.98
CA PRO A 99 -8.57 7.17 9.67
C PRO A 99 -7.55 8.18 10.20
N VAL A 100 -6.51 7.70 10.88
CA VAL A 100 -5.41 8.53 11.39
C VAL A 100 -4.05 8.11 10.84
N PHE A 101 -4.01 7.05 10.03
CA PHE A 101 -2.78 6.53 9.45
C PHE A 101 -3.02 5.89 8.07
N ASN A 102 -2.11 6.14 7.11
CA ASN A 102 -2.12 5.48 5.81
C ASN A 102 -1.08 4.35 5.84
N LEU A 103 -1.53 3.11 5.96
CA LEU A 103 -0.65 1.97 6.17
C LEU A 103 -0.24 1.36 4.83
N SER A 104 1.05 1.46 4.51
CA SER A 104 1.65 0.78 3.36
C SER A 104 1.90 -0.68 3.71
N HIS A 105 1.07 -1.58 3.17
CA HIS A 105 1.15 -3.02 3.39
C HIS A 105 2.24 -3.69 2.56
N TRP A 106 2.51 -3.17 1.36
CA TRP A 106 3.51 -3.75 0.48
C TRP A 106 4.12 -2.71 -0.43
N VAL A 107 5.43 -2.82 -0.62
CA VAL A 107 6.23 -1.90 -1.42
C VAL A 107 7.17 -2.73 -2.28
N ILE A 108 6.91 -2.77 -3.59
CA ILE A 108 7.73 -3.48 -4.57
C ILE A 108 8.14 -2.50 -5.66
N TYR A 109 9.39 -2.55 -6.08
CA TYR A 109 9.91 -1.69 -7.14
C TYR A 109 10.91 -2.41 -8.03
N ASN A 110 11.19 -1.81 -9.19
CA ASN A 110 12.11 -2.35 -10.19
C ASN A 110 11.76 -3.75 -10.69
N LEU A 111 10.47 -4.15 -10.67
CA LEU A 111 10.06 -5.37 -11.36
C LEU A 111 10.29 -5.17 -12.86
N PRO A 112 11.10 -6.01 -13.54
CA PRO A 112 11.38 -5.85 -14.95
C PRO A 112 10.10 -5.91 -15.79
N ALA A 113 10.08 -5.17 -16.90
CA ALA A 113 8.90 -5.09 -17.77
C ALA A 113 8.44 -6.44 -18.38
N SER A 114 9.31 -7.45 -18.38
CA SER A 114 9.00 -8.83 -18.76
C SER A 114 8.14 -9.57 -17.73
N VAL A 115 8.13 -9.13 -16.47
CA VAL A 115 7.28 -9.70 -15.42
C VAL A 115 5.86 -9.16 -15.59
N ARG A 116 4.89 -10.08 -15.62
CA ARG A 116 3.45 -9.79 -15.79
C ARG A 116 2.57 -10.32 -14.68
N SER A 117 3.17 -11.02 -13.72
CA SER A 117 2.47 -11.54 -12.57
C SER A 117 3.41 -11.80 -11.41
N ILE A 118 2.84 -11.85 -10.22
CA ILE A 118 3.47 -12.25 -8.97
C ILE A 118 2.59 -13.37 -8.40
N PRO A 119 3.17 -14.54 -8.08
CA PRO A 119 2.40 -15.63 -7.50
C PRO A 119 1.93 -15.27 -6.09
N GLU A 120 0.90 -15.96 -5.63
CA GLU A 120 0.51 -15.95 -4.24
C GLU A 120 1.68 -16.43 -3.36
N ALA A 121 1.75 -15.92 -2.12
CA ALA A 121 2.77 -16.30 -1.15
C ALA A 121 4.23 -16.13 -1.63
N VAL A 122 4.47 -15.16 -2.52
CA VAL A 122 5.83 -14.90 -3.03
C VAL A 122 6.78 -14.57 -1.87
N SER A 123 7.87 -15.31 -1.77
CA SER A 123 8.92 -15.01 -0.80
C SER A 123 9.78 -13.84 -1.28
N SER A 124 10.51 -13.20 -0.36
CA SER A 124 11.49 -12.17 -0.74
C SER A 124 12.55 -12.69 -1.71
N GLU A 125 12.90 -13.98 -1.63
CA GLU A 125 13.85 -14.59 -2.56
C GLU A 125 13.24 -14.80 -3.95
N GLN A 126 12.00 -15.29 -4.01
CA GLN A 126 11.28 -15.40 -5.27
C GLN A 126 11.07 -14.03 -5.93
N MET A 127 10.80 -12.98 -5.15
CA MET A 127 10.73 -11.62 -5.66
C MET A 127 12.04 -11.17 -6.32
N ARG A 128 13.20 -11.49 -5.70
CA ARG A 128 14.52 -11.19 -6.28
C ARG A 128 14.80 -12.00 -7.54
N MET A 129 14.39 -13.27 -7.58
CA MET A 129 14.51 -14.11 -8.78
C MET A 129 13.68 -13.55 -9.95
N LEU A 130 12.56 -12.87 -9.67
CA LEU A 130 11.79 -12.12 -10.67
C LEU A 130 12.47 -10.80 -11.09
N GLY A 131 13.58 -10.41 -10.46
CA GLY A 131 14.29 -9.14 -10.67
C GLY A 131 13.71 -7.96 -9.89
N GLY A 132 12.65 -8.16 -9.11
CA GLY A 132 12.03 -7.13 -8.27
C GLY A 132 12.81 -6.88 -6.98
N LYS A 133 12.56 -5.71 -6.38
CA LYS A 133 13.10 -5.32 -5.07
C LYS A 133 11.96 -4.98 -4.11
N LEU A 134 12.18 -5.24 -2.82
CA LEU A 134 11.24 -4.92 -1.75
C LEU A 134 11.68 -3.63 -1.04
N GLY A 135 10.76 -2.67 -0.94
CA GLY A 135 10.90 -1.47 -0.12
C GLY A 135 10.32 -1.68 1.28
N LYS A 136 10.55 -0.73 2.18
CA LYS A 136 10.02 -0.77 3.55
C LYS A 136 8.52 -0.50 3.55
N ASN A 137 7.77 -1.41 4.17
CA ASN A 137 6.38 -1.19 4.56
C ASN A 137 6.30 -0.21 5.75
N SER A 138 5.08 0.16 6.18
CA SER A 138 4.89 1.09 7.30
C SER A 138 5.43 0.59 8.66
N MET A 139 5.75 -0.70 8.78
CA MET A 139 6.40 -1.29 9.95
C MET A 139 7.93 -1.32 9.83
N GLY A 140 8.48 -0.71 8.77
CA GLY A 140 9.92 -0.61 8.51
C GLY A 140 10.55 -1.85 7.85
N ASN A 141 9.76 -2.86 7.52
CA ASN A 141 10.24 -4.15 7.02
C ASN A 141 10.06 -4.29 5.50
N PRO A 142 10.99 -4.93 4.77
CA PRO A 142 10.85 -5.22 3.35
C PRO A 142 10.01 -6.49 3.12
N ALA A 143 8.75 -6.47 3.55
CA ALA A 143 7.84 -7.62 3.50
C ALA A 143 6.38 -7.18 3.30
N PHE A 144 5.53 -8.12 2.90
CA PHE A 144 4.08 -7.94 2.90
C PHE A 144 3.56 -7.91 4.34
N ILE A 145 2.65 -6.99 4.64
CA ILE A 145 1.85 -6.98 5.86
C ILE A 145 0.48 -7.55 5.52
N ALA A 146 0.05 -8.60 6.22
CA ALA A 146 -1.26 -9.19 6.01
C ALA A 146 -2.40 -8.23 6.41
N ALA A 147 -3.57 -8.39 5.76
CA ALA A 147 -4.77 -7.65 6.15
C ALA A 147 -5.13 -7.95 7.61
N CYS A 148 -5.30 -6.92 8.44
CA CYS A 148 -5.60 -7.07 9.86
C CYS A 148 -6.30 -5.81 10.39
N PRO A 149 -7.52 -5.52 9.91
CA PRO A 149 -8.24 -4.32 10.31
C PRO A 149 -8.57 -4.38 11.80
N PRO A 150 -8.30 -3.33 12.59
CA PRO A 150 -8.68 -3.30 14.00
C PRO A 150 -10.19 -3.25 14.20
N ALA A 151 -10.92 -2.51 13.35
CA ALA A 151 -12.37 -2.42 13.40
C ALA A 151 -12.99 -1.99 12.07
N GLY A 152 -14.06 -2.69 11.68
CA GLY A 152 -14.78 -2.45 10.45
C GLY A 152 -14.09 -3.03 9.23
N ARG A 153 -14.75 -2.91 8.08
CA ARG A 153 -14.27 -3.44 6.80
C ARG A 153 -13.34 -2.44 6.13
N HIS A 154 -12.06 -2.79 6.01
CA HIS A 154 -11.04 -1.93 5.39
C HIS A 154 -10.87 -2.23 3.90
N ALA A 155 -10.55 -1.20 3.12
CA ALA A 155 -10.13 -1.32 1.73
C ALA A 155 -8.59 -1.39 1.64
N TYR A 156 -8.09 -2.46 1.02
CA TYR A 156 -6.68 -2.64 0.67
C TYR A 156 -6.50 -2.36 -0.81
N ILE A 157 -5.88 -1.21 -1.11
CA ILE A 157 -5.75 -0.71 -2.47
C ILE A 157 -4.37 -1.08 -3.02
N PHE A 158 -4.34 -1.99 -3.99
CA PHE A 158 -3.16 -2.38 -4.74
C PHE A 158 -3.04 -1.48 -5.97
N ARG A 159 -1.93 -0.75 -6.10
CA ARG A 159 -1.64 0.08 -7.26
C ARG A 159 -0.39 -0.41 -7.95
N ILE A 160 -0.45 -0.48 -9.27
CA ILE A 160 0.70 -0.75 -10.12
C ILE A 160 0.99 0.46 -10.99
N TYR A 161 2.27 0.76 -11.16
CA TYR A 161 2.76 1.87 -11.99
C TYR A 161 3.78 1.32 -12.97
N ALA A 162 3.64 1.68 -14.25
CA ALA A 162 4.64 1.42 -15.27
C ALA A 162 5.59 2.61 -15.38
N LEU A 163 6.90 2.37 -15.32
CA LEU A 163 7.92 3.40 -15.38
C LEU A 163 8.76 3.28 -16.65
N ASP A 164 9.23 4.41 -17.16
CA ASP A 164 10.19 4.51 -18.27
C ASP A 164 11.63 4.17 -17.86
N ARG A 165 11.88 3.87 -16.58
CA ARG A 165 13.21 3.64 -16.02
C ARG A 165 13.21 2.66 -14.85
N MET A 166 14.42 2.24 -14.47
CA MET A 166 14.70 1.65 -13.16
C MET A 166 15.00 2.76 -12.13
N LEU A 167 14.58 2.55 -10.90
CA LEU A 167 14.85 3.44 -9.78
C LEU A 167 16.13 3.02 -9.03
N SER A 168 16.86 4.00 -8.48
CA SER A 168 18.08 3.77 -7.71
C SER A 168 18.02 4.51 -6.39
N PHE A 169 18.44 3.83 -5.32
CA PHE A 169 18.42 4.36 -3.95
C PHE A 169 19.69 3.92 -3.22
N THR A 170 20.19 4.78 -2.33
CA THR A 170 21.32 4.47 -1.44
C THR A 170 20.91 3.63 -0.24
N THR A 171 19.62 3.64 0.10
CA THR A 171 19.01 2.86 1.18
C THR A 171 17.75 2.16 0.67
N VAL A 172 17.22 1.20 1.43
CA VAL A 172 15.94 0.55 1.07
C VAL A 172 14.83 1.60 1.20
N PRO A 173 14.15 1.97 0.09
CA PRO A 173 13.17 3.05 0.08
C PRO A 173 11.87 2.63 0.75
N ASP A 174 11.13 3.59 1.29
CA ASP A 174 9.72 3.42 1.63
C ASP A 174 8.81 3.91 0.48
N LYS A 175 7.49 3.87 0.71
CA LYS A 175 6.50 4.34 -0.25
C LYS A 175 6.71 5.80 -0.67
N HIS A 176 7.05 6.70 0.26
CA HIS A 176 7.20 8.13 -0.03
C HIS A 176 8.39 8.38 -0.95
N MET A 177 9.54 7.77 -0.63
CA MET A 177 10.73 7.85 -1.48
C MET A 177 10.48 7.32 -2.91
N LEU A 178 9.65 6.28 -3.05
CA LEU A 178 9.28 5.78 -4.37
C LEU A 178 8.37 6.76 -5.12
N LEU A 179 7.32 7.29 -4.48
CA LEU A 179 6.43 8.26 -5.12
C LEU A 179 7.20 9.49 -5.62
N ASP A 180 8.14 9.99 -4.83
CA ASP A 180 9.01 11.11 -5.23
C ASP A 180 9.90 10.74 -6.43
N ALA A 181 10.54 9.57 -6.38
CA ALA A 181 11.44 9.11 -7.45
C ALA A 181 10.71 8.73 -8.76
N MET A 182 9.42 8.38 -8.67
CA MET A 182 8.56 8.06 -9.81
C MET A 182 8.01 9.30 -10.52
N ASN A 183 8.00 10.45 -9.85
CA ASN A 183 7.42 11.66 -10.40
C ASN A 183 8.06 12.03 -11.75
N GLY A 184 7.23 12.27 -12.77
CA GLY A 184 7.68 12.52 -14.14
C GLY A 184 8.08 11.29 -14.96
N HIS A 185 8.09 10.09 -14.36
CA HIS A 185 8.53 8.84 -15.01
C HIS A 185 7.42 7.79 -15.17
N VAL A 186 6.21 8.08 -14.68
CA VAL A 186 5.06 7.17 -14.77
C VAL A 186 4.44 7.24 -16.16
N LEU A 187 4.50 6.14 -16.90
CA LEU A 187 3.86 5.95 -18.21
C LEU A 187 2.36 5.63 -18.09
N GLY A 188 1.96 5.11 -16.94
CA GLY A 188 0.58 4.71 -16.67
C GLY A 188 0.43 3.95 -15.37
N TYR A 189 -0.80 3.80 -14.91
CA TYR A 189 -1.11 3.08 -13.68
C TYR A 189 -2.36 2.21 -13.81
N GLY A 190 -2.51 1.31 -12.83
CA GLY A 190 -3.68 0.45 -12.61
C GLY A 190 -3.95 0.29 -11.12
N GLU A 191 -5.16 -0.10 -10.77
CA GLU A 191 -5.58 -0.29 -9.38
C GLU A 191 -6.51 -1.50 -9.25
N LEU A 192 -6.35 -2.23 -8.15
CA LEU A 192 -7.20 -3.31 -7.70
C LEU A 192 -7.48 -3.10 -6.21
N THR A 193 -8.74 -3.12 -5.80
CA THR A 193 -9.14 -3.01 -4.39
C THR A 193 -9.67 -4.36 -3.92
N GLY A 194 -9.23 -4.80 -2.74
CA GLY A 194 -9.82 -5.92 -2.01
C GLY A 194 -10.22 -5.48 -0.60
N TYR A 195 -11.16 -6.17 0.01
CA TYR A 195 -11.69 -5.84 1.33
C TYR A 195 -11.43 -6.94 2.35
N PHE A 196 -11.26 -6.58 3.63
CA PHE A 196 -11.19 -7.55 4.73
C PHE A 196 -11.83 -6.96 6.00
N GLU A 197 -12.36 -7.84 6.86
CA GLU A 197 -13.01 -7.52 8.14
C GLU A 197 -12.69 -8.55 9.24
#